data_AF-A0A4R5U828-F1
#
_entry.id   AF-A0A4R5U828-F1
#
_cell.length_a   1.000
_cell.length_b   1.000
_cell.length_c   1.000
_cell.angle_alpha   90.00
_cell.angle_beta   90.00
_cell.angle_gamma   90.00
#
_symmetry.space_group_name_H-M   'P 1'
#
loop_
_entity.id
_entity.type
_entity.pdbx_description
1 polymer ?
#
loop_
_entity_poly.entity_id
_entity_poly.type
_entity_poly.pdbx_seq_one_letter_code
_entity_poly.pdbx_strand_id
1 'polypeptide(L)'
;MHAYVYKSQRKADTYVYLAERDAFDVLPEPVRAQLGTLTFVLDVALTPDRKLAREIVETVREKLRTQKFHLQMPPRVVADPLTGDWGTDA
;
A
#
# COMPACT_ATOMS: atom_id res chain seq x y z
N MET A 1 2.43 -14.64 10.44
CA MET A 1 0.98 -14.52 10.18
C MET A 1 0.77 -14.43 8.69
N HIS A 2 -0.47 -14.58 8.22
CA HIS A 2 -0.80 -14.49 6.81
C HIS A 2 -1.50 -13.15 6.51
N ALA A 3 -1.40 -12.64 5.28
CA ALA A 3 -2.07 -11.41 4.86
C ALA A 3 -2.57 -11.51 3.43
N TYR A 4 -3.68 -10.85 3.14
CA TYR A 4 -4.30 -10.79 1.82
C TYR A 4 -4.12 -9.39 1.24
N VAL A 5 -3.57 -9.29 0.03
CA VAL A 5 -3.16 -8.02 -0.58
C VAL A 5 -4.12 -7.66 -1.71
N TYR A 6 -4.63 -6.42 -1.67
CA TYR A 6 -5.53 -5.88 -2.66
C TYR A 6 -4.96 -4.60 -3.25
N LYS A 7 -5.14 -4.41 -4.55
CA LYS A 7 -4.79 -3.19 -5.26
C LYS A 7 -6.02 -2.29 -5.40
N SER A 8 -5.86 -1.01 -5.14
CA SER A 8 -6.86 -0.01 -5.48
C SER A 8 -6.96 0.16 -7.00
N GLN A 9 -8.19 0.10 -7.53
CA GLN A 9 -8.45 0.44 -8.93
C GLN A 9 -8.55 1.95 -9.16
N ARG A 10 -8.73 2.75 -8.10
CA ARG A 10 -8.85 4.21 -8.17
C ARG A 10 -7.53 4.94 -7.93
N LYS A 11 -6.67 4.43 -7.04
CA LYS A 11 -5.38 5.03 -6.70
C LYS A 11 -4.26 4.13 -7.21
N ALA A 12 -3.53 4.62 -8.20
CA ALA A 12 -2.37 3.93 -8.74
C ALA A 12 -1.37 3.60 -7.62
N ASP A 13 -0.67 2.48 -7.76
CA ASP A 13 0.40 2.04 -6.85
C ASP A 13 0.04 2.01 -5.36
N THR A 14 -1.25 1.89 -5.04
CA THR A 14 -1.78 1.86 -3.68
C THR A 14 -2.33 0.47 -3.37
N TYR A 15 -1.88 -0.11 -2.26
CA TYR A 15 -2.21 -1.48 -1.86
C TYR A 15 -2.69 -1.53 -0.42
N VAL A 16 -3.64 -2.42 -0.13
CA VAL A 16 -4.12 -2.72 1.21
C VAL A 16 -3.77 -4.16 1.55
N TYR A 17 -3.16 -4.35 2.72
CA TYR A 17 -2.97 -5.64 3.35
C TYR A 17 -4.08 -5.83 4.38
N LEU A 18 -4.76 -6.98 4.34
CA LEU A 18 -5.78 -7.36 5.33
C LEU A 18 -5.35 -8.63 6.08
N ALA A 19 -5.70 -8.70 7.35
CA ALA A 19 -5.44 -9.89 8.18
C ALA A 19 -6.34 -11.08 7.78
N GLU A 20 -7.52 -10.78 7.24
CA GLU A 20 -8.53 -11.74 6.80
C GLU A 20 -8.95 -11.43 5.36
N ARG A 21 -9.40 -12.45 4.64
CA ARG A 21 -9.76 -12.32 3.23
C ARG A 21 -11.07 -11.53 3.09
N ASP A 22 -11.09 -10.57 2.18
CA ASP A 22 -12.24 -9.72 1.84
C ASP A 22 -12.85 -8.91 3.00
N ALA A 23 -12.16 -8.81 4.15
CA ALA A 23 -12.59 -8.06 5.34
C ALA A 23 -12.44 -6.54 5.18
N PHE A 24 -13.11 -5.94 4.19
CA PHE A 24 -13.01 -4.51 3.87
C PHE A 24 -13.74 -3.58 4.86
N ASP A 25 -14.50 -4.15 5.77
CA ASP A 25 -15.21 -3.47 6.86
C ASP A 25 -14.27 -2.97 7.95
N VAL A 26 -13.06 -3.54 8.09
CA VAL A 26 -12.04 -3.05 9.02
C VAL A 26 -11.41 -1.71 8.58
N LEU A 27 -11.62 -1.30 7.32
CA LEU A 27 -11.11 -0.05 6.80
C LEU A 27 -12.00 1.12 7.25
N PRO A 28 -11.44 2.22 7.77
CA PRO A 28 -12.20 3.43 8.02
C PRO A 28 -12.90 3.90 6.74
N GLU A 29 -14.17 4.29 6.85
CA GLU A 29 -14.99 4.69 5.70
C GLU A 29 -14.31 5.73 4.77
N PRO A 30 -13.65 6.79 5.29
CA PRO A 30 -12.96 7.76 4.43
C PRO A 30 -11.80 7.13 3.63
N VAL A 31 -11.13 6.12 4.18
CA VAL A 31 -10.04 5.41 3.51
C VAL A 31 -10.62 4.52 2.42
N ARG A 32 -11.67 3.75 2.73
CA ARG A 32 -12.36 2.88 1.77
C ARG A 32 -12.92 3.67 0.58
N ALA A 33 -13.56 4.80 0.85
CA ALA A 33 -14.07 5.70 -0.19
C ALA A 33 -12.97 6.21 -1.12
N GLN A 34 -11.80 6.57 -0.59
CA GLN A 34 -10.67 7.01 -1.42
C GLN A 34 -10.06 5.89 -2.27
N LEU A 35 -10.02 4.66 -1.74
CA LEU A 35 -9.46 3.52 -2.45
C LEU A 35 -10.38 2.99 -3.56
N GLY A 36 -11.69 3.20 -3.45
CA GLY A 36 -12.65 2.65 -4.40
C GLY A 36 -12.57 1.11 -4.47
N THR A 37 -12.86 0.54 -5.63
CA THR A 37 -12.82 -0.92 -5.83
C THR A 37 -11.43 -1.49 -5.55
N LEU A 38 -11.39 -2.55 -4.74
CA LEU A 38 -10.19 -3.29 -4.40
C LEU A 38 -10.18 -4.63 -5.15
N THR A 39 -9.06 -4.94 -5.81
CA THR A 39 -8.86 -6.21 -6.53
C THR A 39 -7.82 -7.04 -5.82
N PHE A 40 -8.14 -8.30 -5.53
CA PHE A 40 -7.19 -9.23 -4.95
C PHE A 40 -5.98 -9.41 -5.88
N VAL A 41 -4.79 -9.34 -5.30
CA VAL A 41 -3.52 -9.49 -6.02
C VAL A 41 -2.87 -10.81 -5.66
N LEU A 42 -2.65 -11.03 -4.37
CA LEU A 42 -2.00 -12.20 -3.82
C LEU A 42 -2.27 -12.31 -2.33
N ASP A 43 -1.95 -13.47 -1.79
CA ASP A 43 -1.83 -13.71 -0.37
C ASP A 43 -0.36 -14.00 -0.02
N VAL A 44 0.06 -13.62 1.19
CA VAL A 44 1.48 -13.63 1.58
C VAL A 44 1.67 -14.05 3.02
N ALA A 45 2.58 -15.01 3.22
CA ALA A 45 3.10 -15.34 4.54
C ALA A 45 4.09 -14.24 5.00
N LEU A 46 3.70 -13.50 6.03
CA LEU A 46 4.52 -12.48 6.71
C LEU A 46 5.28 -13.12 7.87
N THR A 47 6.35 -13.85 7.52
CA THR A 47 7.36 -14.31 8.47
C THR A 47 8.29 -13.14 8.86
N PRO A 48 8.99 -13.18 10.00
CA PRO A 48 9.89 -12.10 10.41
C PRO A 48 10.98 -11.77 9.37
N ASP A 49 11.44 -12.77 8.61
CA ASP A 49 12.48 -12.69 7.59
C ASP A 49 11.95 -12.32 6.18
N ARG A 50 10.62 -12.18 6.02
CA ARG A 50 9.99 -11.87 4.73
C ARG A 50 10.38 -10.46 4.29
N LYS A 51 11.06 -10.36 3.16
CA LYS A 51 11.30 -9.09 2.48
C LYS A 51 10.07 -8.67 1.67
N LEU A 52 9.59 -7.45 1.90
CA LEU A 52 8.57 -6.79 1.08
C LEU A 52 9.25 -5.70 0.23
N ALA A 53 8.72 -5.44 -0.96
CA ALA A 53 9.36 -4.52 -1.91
C ALA A 53 9.36 -3.06 -1.46
N ARG A 54 8.35 -2.65 -0.68
CA ARG A 54 8.11 -1.23 -0.35
C ARG A 54 7.82 -0.97 1.13
N GLU A 55 7.75 -2.01 1.95
CA GLU A 55 7.27 -1.93 3.34
C GLU A 55 8.17 -2.71 4.28
N ILE A 56 8.15 -2.35 5.56
CA ILE A 56 8.86 -3.07 6.63
C ILE A 56 7.91 -4.14 7.19
N VAL A 57 8.33 -5.40 7.14
CA VAL A 57 7.45 -6.53 7.48
C VAL A 57 6.98 -6.49 8.93
N GLU A 58 7.83 -6.06 9.86
CA GLU A 58 7.48 -5.91 11.27
C GLU A 58 6.34 -4.90 11.46
N THR A 59 6.41 -3.75 10.79
CA THR A 59 5.37 -2.72 10.84
C THR A 59 4.05 -3.23 10.27
N VAL A 60 4.08 -3.93 9.13
CA VAL A 60 2.87 -4.53 8.54
C VAL A 60 2.27 -5.54 9.51
N ARG A 61 3.07 -6.44 10.06
CA ARG A 61 2.60 -7.46 11.03
C ARG A 61 1.99 -6.85 12.29
N GLU A 62 2.58 -5.78 12.81
CA GLU A 62 2.06 -5.08 13.99
C GLU A 62 0.70 -4.45 13.70
N LYS A 63 0.57 -3.71 12.59
CA LYS A 63 -0.70 -3.09 12.19
C LYS A 63 -1.79 -4.12 11.88
N LEU A 64 -1.45 -5.22 11.21
CA LEU A 64 -2.43 -6.28 10.96
C LEU A 64 -2.90 -6.95 12.26
N ARG A 65 -2.07 -7.02 13.30
CA ARG A 65 -2.50 -7.53 14.61
C ARG A 65 -3.46 -6.57 15.33
N THR A 66 -3.11 -5.28 15.35
CA THR A 66 -3.78 -4.26 16.16
C THR A 66 -4.96 -3.60 15.46
N GLN A 67 -4.83 -3.32 14.17
CA GLN A 67 -5.79 -2.57 13.34
C GLN A 67 -6.45 -3.43 12.25
N LYS A 68 -5.98 -4.67 12.04
CA LYS A 68 -6.47 -5.61 11.01
C LYS A 68 -6.18 -5.23 9.56
N PHE A 69 -5.63 -4.05 9.29
CA PHE A 69 -5.16 -3.64 7.97
C PHE A 69 -3.84 -2.85 8.00
N HIS A 70 -3.15 -2.78 6.86
CA HIS A 70 -2.06 -1.83 6.59
C HIS A 70 -2.23 -1.25 5.18
N LEU A 71 -2.03 0.06 5.04
CA LEU A 71 -2.11 0.78 3.76
C LEU A 71 -0.70 1.12 3.26
N GLN A 72 -0.35 0.59 2.09
CA GLN A 72 0.86 0.94 1.36
C GLN A 72 0.51 2.00 0.32
N MET A 73 1.13 3.17 0.46
CA MET A 73 0.95 4.30 -0.45
C MET A 73 1.99 4.28 -1.57
N PRO A 74 1.77 5.00 -2.68
CA PRO A 74 2.79 5.19 -3.71
C PRO A 74 4.05 5.81 -3.10
N PRO A 75 5.25 5.48 -3.61
CA PRO A 75 6.44 6.21 -3.22
C PRO A 75 6.23 7.69 -3.54
N ARG A 76 6.61 8.59 -2.62
CA ARG A 76 6.70 10.00 -2.97
C ARG A 76 7.79 10.12 -4.02
N VAL A 77 7.41 10.45 -5.25
CA VAL A 77 8.37 10.87 -6.27
C VAL A 77 9.00 12.13 -5.69
N VAL A 78 10.26 12.02 -5.26
CA VAL A 78 11.09 13.20 -5.04
C VAL A 78 11.12 13.86 -6.41
N ALA A 79 10.56 15.07 -6.54
CA ALA A 79 10.49 15.79 -7.81
C ALA A 79 11.87 15.71 -8.47
N ASP A 80 11.91 15.21 -9.70
CA ASP A 80 13.16 15.02 -10.43
C ASP A 80 13.88 16.39 -10.53
N PRO A 81 15.07 16.56 -9.92
CA PRO A 81 15.78 17.83 -9.98
C PRO A 81 16.19 18.23 -11.40
N LEU A 82 16.06 17.34 -12.39
CA LEU A 82 16.33 17.61 -13.80
C LEU A 82 15.12 18.16 -14.59
N THR A 83 13.98 18.39 -13.94
CA THR A 83 12.87 19.15 -14.55
C THR A 83 13.08 20.67 -14.53
N GLY A 84 14.27 21.13 -14.13
CA GLY A 84 14.71 22.51 -14.32
C GLY A 84 14.76 22.85 -15.81
N ASP A 85 13.90 23.76 -16.22
CA ASP A 85 13.83 24.38 -17.54
C ASP A 85 15.24 24.86 -17.94
N TRP A 86 15.94 24.11 -18.80
CA TRP A 86 17.19 24.57 -19.43
C TRP A 86 16.78 25.59 -20.49
N GLY A 87 16.41 26.78 -20.00
CA GLY A 87 16.14 27.96 -20.80
C GLY A 87 17.25 28.13 -21.82
N THR A 88 16.87 28.02 -23.08
CA THR A 88 17.74 28.25 -24.21
C THR A 88 17.99 29.76 -24.25
N ASP A 89 19.10 30.22 -23.66
CA ASP A 89 19.59 31.58 -23.92
C ASP A 89 20.06 31.62 -25.39
N ALA A 90 19.34 32.40 -26.19
CA ALA A 90 19.63 32.73 -27.58
C ALA A 90 19.96 34.23 -27.68
#